data_AF-A0A1A0MQN8-F1
#
_entry.id   AF-A0A1A0MQN8-F1
#
_cell.length_a   1.000
_cell.length_b   1.000
_cell.length_c   1.000
_cell.angle_alpha   90.00
_cell.angle_beta   90.00
_cell.angle_gamma   90.00
#
_symmetry.space_group_name_H-M   'P 1'
#
loop_
_entity.id
_entity.type
_entity.pdbx_description
1 polymer ?
#
loop_
_entity_poly.entity_id
_entity_poly.type
_entity_poly.pdbx_seq_one_letter_code
_entity_poly.pdbx_strand_id
1 'polypeptide(L)'
;MFDIFLSHSFRDARVILGIREWLTSQNLQVYVDWIDDPELDRSAVSAATAARLREQMGNSRSLIYATSRAAKTSRWMPWELGYFDGSKGSSRVSIMRLESSSSNRFVGEEYLGLYKQIEQVSSDGKLQPYAVRPSGKRGESLRSFSQAAGRYEDLVYR
;
A
#
# COMPACT_ATOMS: atom_id res chain seq x y z
N MET A 1 -1.54 -16.84 -4.01
CA MET A 1 -1.63 -16.06 -2.75
C MET A 1 -0.63 -14.92 -2.87
N PHE A 2 -1.04 -13.69 -2.55
CA PHE A 2 -0.19 -12.51 -2.66
C PHE A 2 0.27 -12.03 -1.29
N ASP A 3 1.46 -11.44 -1.24
CA ASP A 3 1.96 -10.76 -0.05
C ASP A 3 1.32 -9.38 0.09
N ILE A 4 1.16 -8.68 -1.04
CA ILE A 4 0.65 -7.32 -1.09
C ILE A 4 -0.49 -7.20 -2.10
N PHE A 5 -1.61 -6.65 -1.66
CA PHE A 5 -2.59 -5.99 -2.52
C PHE A 5 -2.15 -4.53 -2.72
N LEU A 6 -1.79 -4.13 -3.93
CA LEU A 6 -1.34 -2.77 -4.22
C LEU A 6 -2.52 -1.93 -4.71
N SER A 7 -3.20 -1.24 -3.79
CA SER A 7 -4.31 -0.33 -4.11
C SER A 7 -3.76 0.98 -4.71
N HIS A 8 -4.29 1.40 -5.86
CA HIS A 8 -3.77 2.55 -6.61
C HIS A 8 -4.79 3.14 -7.59
N SER A 9 -4.51 4.34 -8.07
CA SER A 9 -5.25 4.94 -9.16
C SER A 9 -4.71 4.41 -10.49
N PHE A 10 -5.58 3.99 -11.40
CA PHE A 10 -5.17 3.57 -12.75
C PHE A 10 -4.45 4.71 -13.52
N ARG A 11 -4.70 5.97 -13.16
CA ARG A 11 -3.98 7.12 -13.72
C ARG A 11 -2.48 7.12 -13.39
N ASP A 12 -2.07 6.39 -12.36
CA ASP A 12 -0.68 6.23 -11.93
C ASP A 12 -0.05 4.93 -12.46
N ALA A 13 -0.69 4.23 -13.41
CA ALA A 13 -0.30 2.88 -13.85
C ALA A 13 1.19 2.73 -14.16
N ARG A 14 1.82 3.73 -14.81
CA ARG A 14 3.27 3.71 -15.10
C ARG A 14 4.14 3.68 -13.84
N VAL A 15 3.81 4.49 -12.84
CA VAL A 15 4.55 4.53 -11.56
C VAL A 15 4.30 3.25 -10.77
N ILE A 16 3.05 2.77 -10.79
CA ILE A 16 2.66 1.53 -10.11
C ILE A 16 3.36 0.31 -10.70
N LEU A 17 3.58 0.26 -12.01
CA LEU A 17 4.38 -0.80 -12.64
C LEU A 17 5.80 -0.83 -12.07
N GLY A 18 6.47 0.32 -11.97
CA GLY A 18 7.79 0.41 -11.36
C GLY A 18 7.81 0.04 -9.88
N ILE A 19 6.76 0.38 -9.12
CA ILE A 19 6.62 -0.03 -7.72
C ILE A 19 6.43 -1.54 -7.62
N ARG A 20 5.60 -2.14 -8.49
CA ARG A 20 5.43 -3.59 -8.54
C ARG A 20 6.77 -4.29 -8.83
N GLU A 21 7.52 -3.82 -9.81
CA GLU A 21 8.85 -4.35 -10.14
C GLU A 21 9.80 -4.26 -8.95
N TRP A 22 9.85 -3.10 -8.29
CA TRP A 22 10.66 -2.89 -7.10
C TRP A 22 10.26 -3.83 -5.96
N LEU A 23 8.97 -3.94 -5.62
CA LEU A 23 8.49 -4.88 -4.60
C LEU A 23 8.80 -6.34 -4.97
N THR A 24 8.65 -6.71 -6.25
CA THR A 24 8.94 -8.05 -6.75
C THR A 24 10.44 -8.36 -6.62
N SER A 25 11.32 -7.38 -6.85
CA SER A 25 12.77 -7.53 -6.63
C SER A 25 13.14 -7.82 -5.15
N GLN A 26 12.23 -7.54 -4.22
CA GLN A 26 12.36 -7.90 -2.79
C GLN A 26 11.82 -9.31 -2.49
N ASN A 27 11.55 -10.11 -3.52
CA ASN A 27 10.93 -11.43 -3.47
C ASN A 27 9.52 -11.42 -2.87
N LEU A 28 8.72 -10.40 -3.19
CA LEU A 28 7.32 -10.28 -2.77
C LEU A 28 6.38 -10.56 -3.94
N GLN A 29 5.30 -11.31 -3.69
CA GLN A 29 4.21 -11.52 -4.63
C GLN A 29 3.21 -10.36 -4.52
N VAL A 30 3.07 -9.57 -5.57
CA VAL A 30 2.25 -8.34 -5.56
C VAL A 30 1.10 -8.46 -6.54
N TYR A 31 -0.11 -8.25 -6.03
CA TYR A 31 -1.31 -8.13 -6.83
C TYR A 31 -1.51 -6.68 -7.29
N VAL A 32 -1.69 -6.53 -8.59
CA VAL A 32 -2.11 -5.31 -9.30
C VAL A 32 -3.21 -5.75 -10.26
N ASP A 33 -4.43 -5.55 -9.82
CA ASP A 33 -5.67 -5.73 -10.55
C ASP A 33 -5.65 -5.54 -12.10
N TRP A 34 -4.94 -4.57 -12.71
CA TRP A 34 -5.04 -4.39 -14.19
C TRP A 34 -4.04 -5.26 -14.94
N ILE A 35 -3.10 -5.84 -14.20
CA ILE A 35 -2.12 -6.79 -14.69
C ILE A 35 -2.61 -8.21 -14.41
N ASP A 36 -3.07 -8.46 -13.19
CA ASP A 36 -3.43 -9.81 -12.72
C ASP A 36 -4.89 -10.18 -13.01
N ASP A 37 -5.76 -9.18 -13.22
CA ASP A 37 -7.17 -9.33 -13.62
C ASP A 37 -7.51 -8.37 -14.80
N PRO A 38 -6.90 -8.54 -15.99
CA PRO A 38 -7.08 -7.60 -17.12
C PRO A 38 -8.52 -7.52 -17.65
N GLU A 39 -9.35 -8.53 -17.35
CA GLU A 39 -10.78 -8.54 -17.69
C GLU A 39 -11.64 -7.66 -16.76
N LEU A 40 -11.06 -7.18 -15.65
CA LEU A 40 -11.76 -6.37 -14.67
C LEU A 40 -11.99 -4.94 -15.18
N ASP A 41 -13.21 -4.61 -15.57
CA ASP A 41 -13.59 -3.23 -15.85
C ASP A 41 -13.70 -2.44 -14.54
N ARG A 42 -12.78 -1.49 -14.37
CA ARG A 42 -12.74 -0.57 -13.23
C ARG A 42 -13.55 0.69 -13.37
N SER A 43 -13.86 1.07 -14.61
CA SER A 43 -14.74 2.20 -14.86
C SER A 43 -16.16 1.87 -14.39
N ALA A 44 -16.53 0.58 -14.47
CA ALA A 44 -17.73 0.04 -13.89
C ALA A 44 -17.62 -0.12 -12.36
N VAL A 45 -18.33 0.72 -11.61
CA VAL A 45 -18.57 0.48 -10.17
C VAL A 45 -19.69 -0.56 -10.03
N SER A 46 -19.32 -1.82 -10.22
CA SER A 46 -20.25 -2.96 -10.26
C SER A 46 -20.07 -3.92 -9.07
N ALA A 47 -21.12 -4.68 -8.74
CA ALA A 47 -21.07 -5.71 -7.71
C ALA A 47 -20.09 -6.85 -8.07
N ALA A 48 -19.94 -7.18 -9.36
CA ALA A 48 -18.99 -8.18 -9.84
C ALA A 48 -17.55 -7.73 -9.62
N THR A 49 -17.23 -6.47 -9.98
CA THR A 49 -15.91 -5.86 -9.73
C THR A 49 -15.59 -5.88 -8.23
N ALA A 50 -16.56 -5.47 -7.39
CA ALA A 50 -16.40 -5.52 -5.94
C ALA A 50 -16.17 -6.96 -5.43
N ALA A 51 -16.91 -7.95 -5.93
CA ALA A 51 -16.74 -9.35 -5.53
C ALA A 51 -15.34 -9.87 -5.86
N ARG A 52 -14.81 -9.56 -7.06
CA ARG A 52 -13.45 -9.95 -7.45
C ARG A 52 -12.39 -9.28 -6.57
N LEU A 53 -12.52 -7.97 -6.32
CA LEU A 53 -11.58 -7.26 -5.44
C LEU A 53 -11.60 -7.83 -4.01
N ARG A 54 -12.78 -8.21 -3.48
CA ARG A 54 -12.89 -8.88 -2.16
C ARG A 54 -12.15 -10.20 -2.12
N GLU A 55 -12.25 -11.00 -3.16
CA GLU A 55 -11.52 -12.26 -3.29
C GLU A 55 -10.01 -12.03 -3.26
N GLN A 56 -9.52 -11.07 -4.06
CA GLN A 56 -8.09 -10.77 -4.17
C GLN A 56 -7.51 -10.13 -2.90
N MET A 57 -8.27 -9.27 -2.24
CA MET A 57 -7.95 -8.78 -0.89
C MET A 57 -7.94 -9.92 0.13
N GLY A 58 -8.87 -10.87 0.03
CA GLY A 58 -8.90 -12.09 0.85
C GLY A 58 -7.64 -12.95 0.68
N ASN A 59 -7.17 -13.08 -0.57
CA ASN A 59 -5.97 -13.80 -1.00
C ASN A 59 -4.66 -13.05 -0.79
N SER A 60 -4.71 -11.84 -0.23
CA SER A 60 -3.55 -11.00 0.06
C SER A 60 -3.27 -10.93 1.57
N ARG A 61 -1.99 -10.88 1.94
CA ARG A 61 -1.56 -10.81 3.36
C ARG A 61 -1.63 -9.39 3.93
N SER A 62 -1.26 -8.40 3.12
CA SER A 62 -1.20 -6.98 3.46
C SER A 62 -1.73 -6.10 2.32
N LEU A 63 -2.01 -4.83 2.62
CA LEU A 63 -2.40 -3.81 1.65
C LEU A 63 -1.41 -2.63 1.68
N ILE A 64 -0.91 -2.26 0.51
CA ILE A 64 -0.21 -0.99 0.31
C ILE A 64 -1.15 -0.06 -0.47
N TYR A 65 -1.50 1.07 0.14
CA TYR A 65 -2.30 2.13 -0.45
C TYR A 65 -1.37 3.17 -1.08
N ALA A 66 -1.18 3.07 -2.39
CA ALA A 66 -0.31 3.96 -3.15
C ALA A 66 -1.05 5.25 -3.53
N THR A 67 -0.88 6.30 -2.72
CA THR A 67 -1.63 7.56 -2.84
C THR A 67 -0.89 8.64 -3.62
N SER A 68 -1.64 9.37 -4.43
CA SER A 68 -1.24 10.53 -5.24
C SER A 68 -2.39 11.54 -5.29
N ARG A 69 -2.25 12.66 -6.00
CA ARG A 69 -3.40 13.53 -6.31
C ARG A 69 -4.49 12.81 -7.12
N ALA A 70 -4.13 11.86 -7.96
CA ALA A 70 -5.08 11.10 -8.77
C ALA A 70 -5.91 10.09 -7.95
N ALA A 71 -5.39 9.64 -6.80
CA ALA A 71 -6.09 8.75 -5.88
C ALA A 71 -7.42 9.33 -5.39
N LYS A 72 -7.51 10.66 -5.23
CA LYS A 72 -8.74 11.37 -4.79
C LYS A 72 -9.94 11.18 -5.71
N THR A 73 -9.70 10.84 -6.97
CA THR A 73 -10.76 10.61 -7.97
C THR A 73 -11.19 9.15 -8.07
N SER A 74 -10.50 8.23 -7.37
CA SER A 74 -10.82 6.81 -7.40
C SER A 74 -11.93 6.48 -6.41
N ARG A 75 -13.02 5.89 -6.91
CA ARG A 75 -14.09 5.34 -6.06
C ARG A 75 -13.69 4.02 -5.39
N TRP A 76 -12.76 3.29 -5.98
CA TRP A 76 -12.32 1.99 -5.52
C TRP A 76 -11.31 2.08 -4.37
N MET A 77 -10.34 2.98 -4.45
CA MET A 77 -9.26 3.02 -3.47
C MET A 77 -9.74 3.19 -2.02
N PRO A 78 -10.58 4.19 -1.66
CA PRO A 78 -11.08 4.31 -0.29
C PRO A 78 -11.94 3.11 0.14
N TRP A 79 -12.66 2.49 -0.80
CA TRP A 79 -13.46 1.30 -0.54
C TRP A 79 -12.59 0.06 -0.27
N GLU A 80 -11.54 -0.16 -1.06
CA GLU A 80 -10.55 -1.21 -0.84
C GLU A 80 -9.87 -1.05 0.52
N LEU A 81 -9.46 0.18 0.85
CA LEU A 81 -8.87 0.51 2.15
C LEU A 81 -9.81 0.15 3.30
N GLY A 82 -11.06 0.63 3.26
CA GLY A 82 -12.03 0.38 4.31
C GLY A 82 -12.39 -1.10 4.46
N TYR A 83 -12.57 -1.82 3.34
CA TYR A 83 -12.84 -3.25 3.37
C TYR A 83 -11.66 -4.05 3.91
N PHE A 84 -10.43 -3.75 3.48
CA PHE A 84 -9.25 -4.47 3.93
C PHE A 84 -8.96 -4.19 5.41
N ASP A 85 -9.04 -2.94 5.85
CA ASP A 85 -8.89 -2.57 7.26
C ASP A 85 -9.94 -3.29 8.12
N GLY A 86 -11.22 -3.21 7.74
CA GLY A 86 -12.29 -3.87 8.50
C GLY A 86 -12.16 -5.40 8.56
N SER A 87 -11.59 -6.04 7.54
CA SER A 87 -11.51 -7.51 7.46
C SER A 87 -10.19 -8.10 7.97
N LYS A 88 -9.08 -7.38 7.85
CA LYS A 88 -7.71 -7.85 8.16
C LYS A 88 -7.05 -7.04 9.26
N GLY A 89 -7.58 -5.86 9.59
CA GLY A 89 -7.09 -4.93 10.59
C GLY A 89 -6.03 -3.96 10.08
N SER A 90 -6.06 -2.73 10.59
CA SER A 90 -5.16 -1.62 10.24
C SER A 90 -3.67 -1.93 10.35
N SER A 91 -3.29 -2.90 11.18
CA SER A 91 -1.92 -3.40 11.28
C SER A 91 -1.38 -4.01 9.99
N ARG A 92 -2.24 -4.38 9.03
CA ARG A 92 -1.87 -4.95 7.73
C ARG A 92 -1.99 -3.95 6.58
N VAL A 93 -2.21 -2.67 6.90
CA VAL A 93 -2.32 -1.58 5.95
C VAL A 93 -1.13 -0.64 6.10
N SER A 94 -0.61 -0.19 4.97
CA SER A 94 0.39 0.89 4.92
C SER A 94 0.11 1.83 3.75
N ILE A 95 0.57 3.07 3.87
CA ILE A 95 0.44 4.12 2.87
C ILE A 95 1.79 4.30 2.18
N MET A 96 1.78 4.34 0.85
CA MET A 96 2.93 4.72 0.05
C MET A 96 2.58 6.00 -0.72
N ARG A 97 3.33 7.08 -0.50
CA ARG A 97 3.10 8.34 -1.22
C ARG A 97 3.91 8.36 -2.50
N LEU A 98 3.26 8.64 -3.63
CA LEU A 98 3.93 8.66 -4.94
C LEU A 98 4.60 10.02 -5.25
N GLU A 99 4.14 11.09 -4.62
CA GLU A 99 4.63 12.46 -4.87
C GLU A 99 5.57 12.90 -3.73
N SER A 100 6.75 13.43 -4.09
CA SER A 100 7.69 14.03 -3.13
C SER A 100 7.12 15.35 -2.60
N SER A 101 7.02 15.48 -1.28
CA SER A 101 6.54 16.68 -0.59
C SER A 101 7.55 17.84 -0.71
N SER A 102 7.61 18.50 -1.87
CA SER A 102 8.26 19.81 -2.01
C SER A 102 7.39 20.96 -1.46
N SER A 103 6.15 20.65 -1.05
CA SER A 103 5.28 21.57 -0.32
C SER A 103 4.86 20.92 0.99
N ASN A 104 4.92 21.69 2.08
CA ASN A 104 4.62 21.28 3.45
C ASN A 104 3.13 20.95 3.70
N ARG A 105 2.36 20.64 2.64
CA ARG A 105 0.96 20.24 2.73
C ARG A 105 0.84 18.76 2.45
N PHE A 106 0.23 18.06 3.39
CA PHE A 106 -0.15 16.67 3.22
C PHE A 106 -0.98 16.49 1.94
N VAL A 107 -0.45 15.71 0.99
CA VAL A 107 -1.14 15.36 -0.26
C VAL A 107 -1.85 14.02 -0.04
N GLY A 108 -3.10 14.08 0.44
CA GLY A 108 -3.94 12.92 0.71
C GLY A 108 -5.21 13.29 1.47
N GLU A 109 -5.92 12.28 1.97
CA GLU A 109 -7.03 12.42 2.92
C GLU A 109 -6.53 12.28 4.37
N GLU A 110 -6.95 13.14 5.30
CA GLU A 110 -6.37 13.21 6.66
C GLU A 110 -6.43 11.88 7.42
N TYR A 111 -7.47 11.09 7.18
CA TYR A 111 -7.65 9.78 7.80
C TYR A 111 -6.53 8.78 7.43
N LEU A 112 -5.79 8.98 6.33
CA LEU A 112 -4.67 8.11 6.00
C LEU A 112 -3.53 8.19 7.03
N GLY A 113 -3.50 9.25 7.86
CA GLY A 113 -2.59 9.41 8.98
C GLY A 113 -2.75 8.36 10.09
N LEU A 114 -3.83 7.56 10.06
CA LEU A 114 -4.04 6.44 10.97
C LEU A 114 -3.09 5.26 10.71
N TYR A 115 -2.60 5.13 9.47
CA TYR A 115 -1.89 3.93 9.02
C TYR A 115 -0.38 4.14 8.98
N LYS A 116 0.35 3.02 8.93
CA LYS A 116 1.81 3.03 8.73
C LYS A 116 2.16 3.66 7.39
N GLN A 117 3.36 4.24 7.28
CA GLN A 117 3.87 4.79 6.02
C GLN A 117 5.08 3.98 5.55
N ILE A 118 5.15 3.68 4.26
CA ILE A 118 6.34 3.08 3.64
C ILE A 118 7.38 4.18 3.49
N GLU A 119 8.48 4.07 4.22
CA GLU A 119 9.59 5.03 4.23
C GLU A 119 10.93 4.30 4.03
N GLN A 120 11.93 5.04 3.54
CA GLN A 120 13.31 4.58 3.51
C GLN A 120 13.99 4.97 4.83
N VAL A 121 14.37 3.96 5.62
CA VAL A 121 15.04 4.14 6.91
C VAL A 121 16.51 3.77 6.75
N SER A 122 17.41 4.62 7.28
CA SER A 122 18.83 4.29 7.35
C SER A 122 19.08 3.28 8.47
N SER A 123 19.51 2.08 8.10
CA SER A 123 19.92 1.02 9.01
C SER A 123 21.29 0.51 8.58
N ASP A 124 22.27 0.56 9.49
CA ASP A 124 23.68 0.20 9.22
C ASP A 124 24.29 0.87 7.97
N GLY A 125 23.95 2.15 7.76
CA GLY A 125 24.45 2.95 6.64
C GLY A 125 23.83 2.60 5.28
N LYS A 126 22.78 1.76 5.26
CA LYS A 126 22.01 1.43 4.05
C LYS A 126 20.56 1.88 4.23
N LEU A 127 19.98 2.45 3.18
CA LEU A 127 18.55 2.71 3.14
C LEU A 127 17.80 1.39 2.94
N GLN A 128 16.83 1.13 3.80
CA GLN A 128 15.98 -0.04 3.78
C GLN A 128 14.51 0.39 3.86
N PRO A 129 13.59 -0.27 3.14
CA PRO A 129 12.18 0.06 3.18
C PRO A 129 11.53 -0.49 4.46
N TYR A 130 10.86 0.39 5.20
CA TYR A 130 10.13 0.06 6.42
C TYR A 130 8.69 0.55 6.35
N ALA A 131 7.78 -0.16 6.99
CA ALA A 131 6.45 0.33 7.34
C ALA A 131 6.51 1.00 8.72
N VAL A 132 6.62 2.33 8.73
CA VAL A 132 6.80 3.17 9.92
C VAL A 132 5.45 3.54 10.52
N ARG A 133 5.29 3.43 11.84
CA ARG A 133 4.05 3.84 12.53
C ARG A 133 3.83 5.36 12.42
N PRO A 134 2.57 5.85 12.56
CA PRO A 134 2.28 7.28 12.58
C PRO A 134 3.12 8.10 13.57
N SER A 135 3.57 7.49 14.68
CA SER A 135 4.43 8.15 15.66
C SER A 135 5.88 8.36 15.19
N GLY A 136 6.29 7.76 14.08
CA GLY A 136 7.68 7.72 13.59
C GLY A 136 8.59 6.78 14.39
N LYS A 137 8.38 6.63 15.70
CA LYS A 137 9.34 5.98 16.62
C LYS A 137 9.60 4.50 16.37
N ARG A 138 8.67 3.80 15.73
CA ARG A 138 8.74 2.34 15.52
C ARG A 138 8.29 1.98 14.12
N GLY A 139 8.93 0.99 13.53
CA GLY A 139 8.55 0.45 12.23
C GLY A 139 8.86 -1.04 12.16
N GLU A 140 8.44 -1.67 11.10
CA GLU A 140 8.86 -3.03 10.76
C GLU A 140 9.38 -3.04 9.33
N SER A 141 10.32 -3.93 9.01
CA SER A 141 10.80 -4.07 7.63
C SER A 141 9.66 -4.34 6.65
N LEU A 142 9.82 -3.94 5.39
CA LEU A 142 8.84 -4.24 4.34
C LEU A 142 8.48 -5.73 4.31
N ARG A 143 9.46 -6.63 4.46
CA ARG A 143 9.22 -8.07 4.52
C ARG A 143 8.35 -8.47 5.72
N SER A 144 8.63 -7.96 6.92
CA SER A 144 7.80 -8.24 8.10
C SER A 144 6.35 -7.79 7.87
N PHE A 145 6.18 -6.58 7.33
CA PHE A 145 4.87 -6.02 7.01
C PHE A 145 4.11 -6.88 5.99
N SER A 146 4.73 -7.18 4.85
CA SER A 146 4.10 -7.92 3.76
C SER A 146 3.73 -9.35 4.12
N GLN A 147 4.43 -9.94 5.10
CA GLN A 147 4.11 -11.26 5.65
C GLN A 147 3.14 -11.21 6.84
N ALA A 148 2.66 -10.03 7.22
CA ALA A 148 1.85 -9.79 8.42
C ALA A 148 2.50 -10.33 9.71
N ALA A 149 3.83 -10.26 9.79
CA ALA A 149 4.60 -10.80 10.91
C ALA A 149 4.62 -9.88 12.14
N GLY A 150 4.47 -8.55 11.96
CA GLY A 150 4.37 -7.60 13.06
C GLY A 150 5.64 -7.46 13.90
N ARG A 151 6.81 -7.68 13.31
CA ARG A 151 8.12 -7.60 13.99
C ARG A 151 8.60 -6.15 14.01
N TYR A 152 8.13 -5.40 15.00
CA TYR A 152 8.47 -3.98 15.16
C TYR A 152 9.82 -3.77 15.84
N GLU A 153 10.58 -2.83 15.30
CA GLU A 153 11.86 -2.33 15.79
C GLU A 153 11.71 -0.85 16.16
N ASP A 154 12.53 -0.38 17.09
CA ASP A 154 12.64 1.05 17.39
C ASP A 154 13.52 1.71 16.32
N LEU A 155 13.02 2.80 15.74
CA LEU A 155 13.73 3.54 14.69
C LEU A 155 14.55 4.65 15.34
N VAL A 156 15.87 4.58 15.20
CA VAL A 156 16.76 5.66 15.60
C VAL A 156 16.87 6.63 14.43
N TYR A 157 16.04 7.68 14.41
CA TYR A 157 16.31 8.82 13.54
C TYR A 157 17.59 9.50 14.08
N ARG A 158 18.70 9.34 13.37
CA ARG A 158 19.88 10.20 13.52
C ARG A 158 19.75 11.41 12.61
#